data_AF-A0AAD8B8M9-F1
#
_entry.id   AF-A0AAD8B8M9-F1
#
_cell.length_a   1.000
_cell.length_b   1.000
_cell.length_c   1.000
_cell.angle_alpha   90.00
_cell.angle_beta   90.00
_cell.angle_gamma   90.00
#
_symmetry.space_group_name_H-M   'P 1'
#
loop_
_entity.id
_entity.type
_entity.pdbx_description
1 polymer ?
#
loop_
_entity_poly.entity_id
_entity_poly.type
_entity_poly.pdbx_seq_one_letter_code
_entity_poly.pdbx_strand_id
1 'polypeptide(L)'
;MADKMEGVVIQKDDNDNSKDLIIIGRSGNGLTSLEQSIHEDKEYRVIDSKGIGDEGQAITLPERRQHYINLLHQRRQIHAILFVMKYGIRFTQQEKDAVSVVKLTFGENVFKAKVVIVFTYGDLFRQDMTETADLDERFMIWCRDQFGDIKTVLEEADYRCVLFDNKTRDIERKTKQWLQLKSSIQKVEHVNFTIDERLSQNQAPTNMVAVTGEKTLCSKIRDMFFNCKLHMNDN
;
A
#
# COMPACT_ATOMS: atom_id res chain seq x y z
N MET A 1 0.76 -16.78 39.59
CA MET A 1 1.60 -17.08 38.42
C MET A 1 1.31 -16.01 37.40
N ALA A 2 2.20 -15.03 37.27
CA ALA A 2 2.04 -13.91 36.36
C ALA A 2 2.57 -14.32 34.99
N ASP A 3 1.70 -14.25 33.99
CA ASP A 3 2.03 -14.53 32.60
C ASP A 3 2.85 -13.34 32.06
N LYS A 4 4.11 -13.59 31.71
CA LYS A 4 4.99 -12.59 31.11
C LYS A 4 4.60 -12.46 29.64
N MET A 5 3.85 -11.41 29.31
CA MET A 5 3.84 -10.87 27.95
C MET A 5 5.26 -10.42 27.61
N GLU A 6 5.96 -11.20 26.79
CA GLU A 6 7.15 -10.73 26.07
C GLU A 6 6.70 -9.65 25.09
N GLY A 7 6.74 -8.40 25.56
CA GLY A 7 6.74 -7.24 24.69
C GLY A 7 7.94 -7.36 23.76
N VAL A 8 7.70 -7.35 22.45
CA VAL A 8 8.74 -7.22 21.44
C VAL A 8 9.45 -5.89 21.70
N VAL A 9 10.61 -5.96 22.34
CA VAL A 9 11.52 -4.83 22.46
C VAL A 9 12.13 -4.61 21.08
N ILE A 10 11.53 -3.71 20.30
CA ILE A 10 12.19 -3.18 19.12
C ILE A 10 13.32 -2.29 19.64
N GLN A 11 14.56 -2.75 19.47
CA GLN A 11 15.75 -1.99 19.81
C GLN A 11 15.70 -0.65 19.08
N LYS A 12 15.73 0.45 19.85
CA LYS A 12 16.00 1.78 19.32
C LYS A 12 17.44 1.78 18.80
N ASP A 13 17.62 1.57 17.52
CA ASP A 13 18.81 2.08 16.86
C ASP A 13 18.57 3.57 16.60
N ASP A 14 19.24 4.39 17.41
CA ASP A 14 19.27 5.86 17.38
C ASP A 14 20.03 6.40 16.14
N ASN A 15 19.71 5.88 14.95
CA ASN A 15 20.17 6.39 13.66
C ASN A 15 18.96 6.58 12.72
N ASP A 16 17.94 7.29 13.20
CA ASP A 16 16.62 7.34 12.57
C ASP A 16 16.56 8.36 11.41
N ASN A 17 17.43 8.16 10.41
CA ASN A 17 17.28 8.77 9.08
C ASN A 17 16.74 7.74 8.06
N SER A 18 16.27 6.59 8.54
CA SER A 18 15.69 5.55 7.70
C SER A 18 14.27 5.92 7.27
N LYS A 19 13.97 5.72 5.99
CA LYS A 19 12.70 6.04 5.36
C LYS A 19 11.74 4.86 5.52
N ASP A 20 10.68 5.09 6.27
CA ASP A 20 9.62 4.12 6.50
C ASP A 20 8.71 3.97 5.28
N LEU A 21 8.63 2.75 4.76
CA LEU A 21 7.78 2.35 3.65
C LEU A 21 6.74 1.34 4.13
N ILE A 22 5.49 1.50 3.71
CA ILE A 22 4.42 0.50 3.93
C ILE A 22 4.22 -0.27 2.62
N ILE A 23 4.13 -1.61 2.67
CA ILE A 23 3.96 -2.46 1.47
C ILE A 23 2.60 -3.15 1.46
N ILE A 24 1.71 -2.74 0.57
CA ILE A 24 0.32 -3.20 0.50
C ILE A 24 0.10 -4.00 -0.77
N GLY A 25 -0.59 -5.14 -0.63
CA GLY A 25 -1.00 -5.97 -1.75
C GLY A 25 -1.36 -7.36 -1.26
N ARG A 26 -2.00 -8.14 -2.14
CA ARG A 26 -2.38 -9.51 -1.83
C ARG A 26 -1.22 -10.50 -1.97
N SER A 27 -1.35 -11.62 -1.28
CA SER A 27 -0.53 -12.80 -1.43
C SER A 27 -0.41 -13.21 -2.91
N GLY A 28 0.81 -13.52 -3.35
CA GLY A 28 1.10 -13.84 -4.74
C GLY A 28 1.45 -12.64 -5.63
N ASN A 29 1.32 -11.39 -5.16
CA ASN A 29 1.79 -10.20 -5.90
C ASN A 29 3.30 -9.95 -5.77
N GLY A 30 4.07 -10.88 -5.18
CA GLY A 30 5.53 -10.77 -5.08
C GLY A 30 6.04 -9.82 -3.97
N LEU A 31 5.21 -9.56 -2.95
CA LEU A 31 5.50 -8.69 -1.80
C LEU A 31 6.83 -9.03 -1.12
N THR A 32 7.04 -10.29 -0.76
CA THR A 32 8.24 -10.76 -0.04
C THR A 32 9.52 -10.54 -0.84
N SER A 33 9.49 -10.78 -2.14
CA SER A 33 10.66 -10.56 -3.01
C SER A 33 10.97 -9.08 -3.20
N LEU A 34 9.94 -8.24 -3.26
CA LEU A 34 10.11 -6.78 -3.29
C LEU A 34 10.70 -6.27 -1.98
N GLU A 35 10.18 -6.72 -0.83
CA GLU A 35 10.70 -6.37 0.50
C GLU A 35 12.16 -6.78 0.68
N GLN A 36 12.54 -7.98 0.24
CA GLN A 36 13.95 -8.40 0.24
C GLN A 36 14.82 -7.44 -0.56
N SER A 37 14.35 -7.00 -1.72
CA SER A 37 15.07 -6.02 -2.55
C SER A 37 15.20 -4.65 -1.87
N ILE A 38 14.20 -4.25 -1.09
CA ILE A 38 14.23 -3.00 -0.30
C ILE A 38 15.23 -3.11 0.86
N HIS A 39 15.27 -4.25 1.56
CA HIS A 39 16.17 -4.47 2.69
C HIS A 39 17.66 -4.52 2.33
N GLU A 40 18.01 -4.68 1.04
CA GLU A 40 19.38 -4.51 0.56
C GLU A 40 19.90 -3.07 0.77
N ASP A 41 18.98 -2.08 0.87
CA ASP A 41 19.29 -0.68 1.08
C ASP A 41 18.93 -0.20 2.49
N LYS A 42 19.96 0.12 3.28
CA LYS A 42 19.83 0.55 4.68
C LYS A 42 19.11 1.90 4.84
N GLU A 43 18.90 2.65 3.75
CA GLU A 43 18.12 3.89 3.77
C GLU A 43 16.64 3.61 4.04
N TYR A 44 16.11 2.41 3.74
CA TYR A 44 14.68 2.13 3.80
C TYR A 44 14.34 1.05 4.83
N ARG A 45 13.20 1.22 5.48
CA ARG A 45 12.64 0.26 6.43
C ARG A 45 11.23 -0.08 6.02
N VAL A 46 10.95 -1.37 5.85
CA VAL A 46 9.60 -1.84 5.55
C VAL A 46 8.84 -2.03 6.85
N ILE A 47 7.70 -1.35 6.95
CA ILE A 47 6.69 -1.58 7.96
C ILE A 47 5.75 -2.65 7.41
N ASP A 48 5.70 -3.81 8.05
CA ASP A 48 4.93 -4.95 7.55
C ASP A 48 3.43 -4.62 7.48
N SER A 49 2.87 -4.82 6.30
CA SER A 49 1.45 -4.68 6.00
C SER A 49 0.93 -5.81 5.10
N LYS A 50 1.63 -6.95 5.10
CA LYS A 50 1.23 -8.15 4.37
C LYS A 50 -0.19 -8.57 4.77
N GLY A 51 -1.03 -8.85 3.78
CA GLY A 51 -2.39 -9.33 3.96
C GLY A 51 -3.49 -8.28 3.74
N ILE A 52 -3.15 -7.00 3.54
CA ILE A 52 -4.13 -6.02 3.02
C ILE A 52 -4.39 -6.32 1.55
N GLY A 53 -5.58 -6.84 1.25
CA GLY A 53 -5.99 -7.31 -0.08
C GLY A 53 -6.17 -8.82 -0.18
N ASP A 54 -5.89 -9.58 0.88
CA ASP A 54 -6.21 -11.01 0.95
C ASP A 54 -7.68 -11.24 1.36
N GLU A 55 -8.26 -12.35 0.89
CA GLU A 55 -9.63 -12.74 1.21
C GLU A 55 -9.79 -13.01 2.72
N GLY A 56 -10.90 -12.54 3.31
CA GLY A 56 -11.18 -12.71 4.75
C GLY A 56 -10.44 -11.76 5.69
N GLN A 57 -9.51 -10.94 5.20
CA GLN A 57 -8.68 -10.04 6.04
C GLN A 57 -9.31 -8.66 6.31
N ALA A 58 -10.55 -8.43 5.83
CA ALA A 58 -11.34 -7.26 6.22
C ALA A 58 -11.65 -7.23 7.73
N ILE A 59 -11.58 -8.37 8.40
CA ILE A 59 -11.83 -8.53 9.84
C ILE A 59 -10.65 -8.00 10.68
N THR A 60 -9.43 -7.95 10.12
CA THR A 60 -8.21 -7.48 10.81
C THR A 60 -7.96 -5.97 10.68
N LEU A 61 -8.90 -5.24 10.05
CA LEU A 61 -8.75 -3.81 9.76
C LEU A 61 -8.71 -2.89 10.99
N PRO A 62 -9.48 -3.13 12.08
CA PRO A 62 -9.37 -2.32 13.29
C PRO A 62 -8.02 -2.45 13.98
N GLU A 63 -7.51 -3.68 14.14
CA GLU A 63 -6.22 -3.95 14.77
C GLU A 63 -5.04 -3.41 13.93
N ARG A 64 -5.08 -3.63 12.60
CA ARG A 64 -4.09 -3.05 11.69
C ARG A 64 -4.15 -1.54 11.62
N ARG A 65 -5.34 -0.95 11.64
CA ARG A 65 -5.50 0.51 11.74
C ARG A 65 -4.88 1.03 13.03
N GLN A 66 -5.15 0.39 14.17
CA GLN A 66 -4.56 0.78 15.45
C GLN A 66 -3.02 0.67 15.40
N HIS A 67 -2.49 -0.34 14.72
CA HIS A 67 -1.05 -0.46 14.48
C HIS A 67 -0.49 0.76 13.73
N TYR A 68 -1.11 1.21 12.63
CA TYR A 68 -0.65 2.40 11.90
C TYR A 68 -0.82 3.70 12.69
N ILE A 69 -1.92 3.84 13.43
CA ILE A 69 -2.15 4.98 14.32
C ILE A 69 -1.07 5.01 15.41
N ASN A 70 -0.69 3.86 15.98
CA ASN A 70 0.38 3.77 16.96
C ASN A 70 1.74 4.17 16.36
N LEU A 71 2.03 3.76 15.13
CA LEU A 71 3.26 4.19 14.43
C LEU A 71 3.31 5.71 14.25
N LEU A 72 2.18 6.35 13.94
CA LEU A 72 2.11 7.81 13.87
C LEU A 72 2.29 8.49 15.23
N HIS A 73 1.66 7.95 16.29
CA HIS A 73 1.81 8.48 17.65
C HIS A 73 3.27 8.44 18.13
N GLN A 74 4.07 7.52 17.59
CA GLN A 74 5.51 7.46 17.81
C GLN A 74 6.30 8.54 17.04
N ARG A 75 5.63 9.52 16.42
CA ARG A 75 6.20 10.60 15.58
C ARG A 75 6.97 10.07 14.36
N ARG A 76 6.64 8.86 13.90
CA ARG A 76 7.27 8.27 12.72
C ARG A 76 6.55 8.75 11.47
N GLN A 77 7.32 9.20 10.48
CA GLN A 77 6.78 9.64 9.20
C GLN A 77 6.71 8.47 8.22
N ILE A 78 5.54 8.25 7.62
CA ILE A 78 5.41 7.34 6.47
C ILE A 78 5.91 8.09 5.22
N HIS A 79 6.98 7.58 4.62
CA HIS A 79 7.62 8.23 3.48
C HIS A 79 6.89 7.91 2.17
N ALA A 80 6.52 6.64 1.98
CA ALA A 80 5.66 6.21 0.88
C ALA A 80 4.88 4.93 1.23
N ILE A 81 3.81 4.70 0.49
CA ILE A 81 3.06 3.44 0.50
C ILE A 81 3.26 2.77 -0.87
N LEU A 82 3.80 1.56 -0.87
CA LEU A 82 4.01 0.77 -2.08
C LEU A 82 2.78 -0.12 -2.30
N PHE A 83 1.96 0.20 -3.29
CA PHE A 83 0.81 -0.60 -3.67
C PHE A 83 1.22 -1.61 -4.74
N VAL A 84 1.37 -2.87 -4.35
CA VAL A 84 1.98 -3.94 -5.15
C VAL A 84 0.92 -4.74 -5.90
N MET A 85 1.02 -4.71 -7.22
CA MET A 85 0.17 -5.47 -8.15
C MET A 85 1.01 -6.41 -9.00
N LYS A 86 0.41 -7.51 -9.43
CA LYS A 86 1.04 -8.44 -10.37
C LYS A 86 0.72 -8.04 -11.81
N TYR A 87 1.75 -7.94 -12.67
CA TYR A 87 1.53 -7.75 -14.10
C TYR A 87 0.78 -8.94 -14.74
N GLY A 88 -0.02 -8.65 -15.77
CA GLY A 88 -0.73 -9.66 -16.55
C GLY A 88 -2.00 -10.22 -15.89
N ILE A 89 -2.36 -9.72 -14.71
CA ILE A 89 -3.57 -10.12 -13.99
C ILE A 89 -4.56 -8.96 -13.96
N ARG A 90 -5.85 -9.29 -14.16
CA ARG A 90 -6.93 -8.31 -14.09
C ARG A 90 -7.02 -7.71 -12.68
N PHE A 91 -7.39 -6.44 -12.63
CA PHE A 91 -7.72 -5.77 -11.37
C PHE A 91 -8.99 -6.38 -10.77
N THR A 92 -8.85 -7.13 -9.69
CA THR A 92 -9.93 -7.92 -9.10
C THR A 92 -10.62 -7.18 -7.96
N GLN A 93 -11.68 -7.76 -7.42
CA GLN A 93 -12.36 -7.21 -6.24
C GLN A 93 -11.42 -7.07 -5.04
N GLN A 94 -10.45 -7.99 -4.90
CA GLN A 94 -9.43 -7.92 -3.84
C GLN A 94 -8.60 -6.65 -3.92
N GLU A 95 -8.16 -6.23 -5.12
CA GLU A 95 -7.44 -4.97 -5.26
C GLU A 95 -8.33 -3.75 -4.98
N LYS A 96 -9.61 -3.77 -5.39
CA LYS A 96 -10.57 -2.69 -5.07
C LYS A 96 -10.81 -2.54 -3.57
N ASP A 97 -10.93 -3.68 -2.88
CA ASP A 97 -11.09 -3.74 -1.44
C ASP A 97 -9.83 -3.22 -0.74
N ALA A 98 -8.64 -3.59 -1.22
CA ALA A 98 -7.37 -3.06 -0.74
C ALA A 98 -7.31 -1.52 -0.90
N VAL A 99 -7.64 -0.98 -2.08
CA VAL A 99 -7.69 0.49 -2.30
C VAL A 99 -8.62 1.16 -1.29
N SER A 100 -9.82 0.60 -1.08
CA SER A 100 -10.80 1.12 -0.12
C SER A 100 -10.25 1.11 1.31
N VAL A 101 -9.57 0.05 1.71
CA VAL A 101 -8.92 -0.06 3.02
C VAL A 101 -7.83 1.00 3.20
N VAL A 102 -6.98 1.19 2.20
CA VAL A 102 -5.89 2.19 2.27
C VAL A 102 -6.49 3.59 2.43
N LYS A 103 -7.50 3.95 1.63
CA LYS A 103 -8.20 5.23 1.73
C LYS A 103 -8.89 5.45 3.07
N LEU A 104 -9.58 4.43 3.58
CA LEU A 104 -10.22 4.47 4.89
C LEU A 104 -9.22 4.56 6.05
N THR A 105 -7.98 4.13 5.86
CA THR A 105 -6.96 4.08 6.92
C THR A 105 -6.11 5.34 6.93
N PHE A 106 -5.71 5.81 5.75
CA PHE A 106 -4.75 6.90 5.61
C PHE A 106 -5.42 8.22 5.17
N GLY A 107 -6.63 8.17 4.61
CA GLY A 107 -7.33 9.33 4.06
C GLY A 107 -7.60 9.18 2.57
N GLU A 108 -8.67 9.82 2.08
CA GLU A 108 -9.12 9.66 0.68
C GLU A 108 -8.03 10.06 -0.34
N ASN A 109 -7.22 11.07 -0.01
CA ASN A 109 -6.16 11.58 -0.89
C ASN A 109 -4.83 10.82 -0.79
N VAL A 110 -4.77 9.69 -0.08
CA VAL A 110 -3.51 8.95 0.14
C VAL A 110 -2.87 8.49 -1.17
N PHE A 111 -3.66 8.08 -2.15
CA PHE A 111 -3.11 7.63 -3.44
C PHE A 111 -2.40 8.77 -4.17
N LYS A 112 -2.97 9.97 -4.12
CA LYS A 112 -2.35 11.19 -4.64
C LYS A 112 -1.13 11.64 -3.84
N ALA A 113 -1.16 11.49 -2.52
CA ALA A 113 -0.13 12.07 -1.66
C ALA A 113 1.09 11.16 -1.41
N LYS A 114 0.88 9.85 -1.28
CA LYS A 114 1.88 8.92 -0.71
C LYS A 114 2.06 7.61 -1.46
N VAL A 115 1.16 7.23 -2.36
CA VAL A 115 1.23 5.92 -3.02
C VAL A 115 2.16 5.93 -4.23
N VAL A 116 3.05 4.94 -4.29
CA VAL A 116 3.77 4.49 -5.48
C VAL A 116 3.23 3.11 -5.85
N ILE A 117 2.86 2.94 -7.12
CA ILE A 117 2.33 1.68 -7.63
C ILE A 117 3.47 0.81 -8.14
N VAL A 118 3.60 -0.39 -7.60
CA VAL A 118 4.65 -1.34 -7.98
C VAL A 118 4.02 -2.51 -8.71
N PHE A 119 4.29 -2.62 -10.01
CA PHE A 119 3.97 -3.83 -10.74
C PHE A 119 5.12 -4.83 -10.62
N THR A 120 4.85 -6.05 -10.19
CA THR A 120 5.81 -7.15 -10.18
C THR A 120 5.58 -8.06 -11.39
N TYR A 121 6.44 -9.07 -11.55
CA TYR A 121 6.47 -9.95 -12.74
C TYR A 121 6.86 -9.20 -14.02
N GLY A 122 7.83 -8.29 -13.91
CA GLY A 122 8.41 -7.59 -15.05
C GLY A 122 9.09 -8.50 -16.08
N ASP A 123 9.44 -9.74 -15.70
CA ASP A 123 9.88 -10.78 -16.61
C ASP A 123 8.79 -11.13 -17.64
N LEU A 124 7.53 -11.23 -17.21
CA LEU A 124 6.40 -11.50 -18.09
C LEU A 124 6.09 -10.29 -18.99
N PHE A 125 6.11 -9.07 -18.44
CA PHE A 125 5.94 -7.86 -19.25
C PHE A 125 6.97 -7.78 -20.37
N ARG A 126 8.24 -8.09 -20.06
CA ARG A 126 9.31 -8.12 -21.05
C ARG A 126 9.09 -9.19 -22.11
N GLN A 127 8.58 -10.36 -21.76
CA GLN A 127 8.28 -11.43 -22.73
C GLN A 127 7.15 -11.05 -23.69
N ASP A 128 6.14 -10.32 -23.17
CA ASP A 128 5.02 -9.82 -23.98
C ASP A 128 5.44 -8.68 -24.92
N MET A 129 6.52 -7.95 -24.57
CA MET A 129 7.07 -6.87 -25.37
C MET A 129 8.22 -7.36 -26.27
N THR A 130 8.37 -6.78 -27.46
CA THR A 130 9.52 -7.08 -28.32
C THR A 130 10.82 -6.54 -27.70
N GLU A 131 11.88 -7.36 -27.64
CA GLU A 131 13.15 -7.07 -26.94
C GLU A 131 13.89 -5.78 -27.35
N THR A 132 13.52 -5.15 -28.47
CA THR A 132 14.21 -3.99 -29.05
C THR A 132 13.62 -2.63 -28.67
N ALA A 133 12.49 -2.58 -27.96
CA ALA A 133 11.84 -1.33 -27.56
C ALA A 133 12.33 -0.84 -26.19
N ASP A 134 12.25 0.47 -25.95
CA ASP A 134 12.39 1.03 -24.60
C ASP A 134 11.26 0.48 -23.70
N LEU A 135 11.61 -0.50 -22.87
CA LEU A 135 10.66 -1.19 -21.99
C LEU A 135 10.01 -0.25 -20.97
N ASP A 136 10.70 0.80 -20.54
CA ASP A 136 10.13 1.74 -19.58
C ASP A 136 9.03 2.58 -20.23
N GLU A 137 9.30 3.08 -21.44
CA GLU A 137 8.32 3.84 -22.22
C GLU A 137 7.10 2.96 -22.53
N ARG A 138 7.33 1.72 -22.97
CA ARG A 138 6.26 0.76 -23.24
C ARG A 138 5.43 0.46 -21.99
N PHE A 139 6.08 0.30 -20.84
CA PHE A 139 5.38 0.07 -19.58
C PHE A 139 4.50 1.26 -19.20
N MET A 140 5.01 2.49 -19.35
CA MET A 140 4.23 3.68 -19.07
C MET A 140 3.06 3.87 -20.06
N ILE A 141 3.24 3.54 -21.33
CA ILE A 141 2.14 3.49 -22.31
C ILE A 141 1.11 2.46 -21.87
N TRP A 142 1.53 1.24 -21.52
CA TRP A 142 0.64 0.20 -21.03
C TRP A 142 -0.16 0.64 -19.80
N CYS A 143 0.45 1.33 -18.84
CA CYS A 143 -0.23 1.90 -17.68
C CYS A 143 -1.29 2.93 -18.09
N ARG A 144 -1.01 3.79 -19.08
CA ARG A 144 -1.94 4.83 -19.56
C ARG A 144 -3.09 4.25 -20.39
N ASP A 145 -2.85 3.14 -21.05
CA ASP A 145 -3.84 2.42 -21.86
C ASP A 145 -4.77 1.52 -21.03
N GLN A 146 -4.52 1.39 -19.71
CA GLN A 146 -5.45 0.69 -18.82
C GLN A 146 -6.82 1.38 -18.80
N PHE A 147 -7.86 0.62 -18.44
CA PHE A 147 -9.25 1.09 -18.41
C PHE A 147 -10.00 0.59 -17.17
N GLY A 148 -11.14 1.21 -16.86
CA GLY A 148 -11.96 0.87 -15.70
C GLY A 148 -11.30 1.25 -14.37
N ASP A 149 -11.58 0.50 -13.31
CA ASP A 149 -11.20 0.88 -11.94
C ASP A 149 -9.69 1.00 -11.72
N ILE A 150 -8.88 0.18 -12.41
CA ILE A 150 -7.42 0.29 -12.33
C ILE A 150 -6.93 1.62 -12.89
N LYS A 151 -7.53 2.12 -13.98
CA LYS A 151 -7.15 3.41 -14.57
C LYS A 151 -7.33 4.53 -13.56
N THR A 152 -8.46 4.55 -12.86
CA THR A 152 -8.75 5.52 -11.80
C THR A 152 -7.66 5.52 -10.72
N VAL A 153 -7.21 4.33 -10.29
CA VAL A 153 -6.16 4.18 -9.28
C VAL A 153 -4.80 4.67 -9.81
N LEU A 154 -4.47 4.37 -11.06
CA LEU A 154 -3.23 4.83 -11.71
C LEU A 154 -3.21 6.36 -11.87
N GLU A 155 -4.33 6.95 -12.31
CA GLU A 155 -4.50 8.41 -12.45
C GLU A 155 -4.42 9.13 -11.10
N GLU A 156 -5.07 8.59 -10.07
CA GLU A 156 -5.03 9.17 -8.73
C GLU A 156 -3.62 9.15 -8.13
N ALA A 157 -2.83 8.11 -8.44
CA ALA A 157 -1.42 8.02 -8.08
C ALA A 157 -0.48 8.81 -9.02
N ASP A 158 -1.02 9.66 -9.91
CA ASP A 158 -0.29 10.45 -10.90
C ASP A 158 0.69 9.61 -11.74
N TYR A 159 0.27 8.39 -12.07
CA TYR A 159 1.06 7.40 -12.80
C TYR A 159 2.46 7.17 -12.21
N ARG A 160 2.65 7.31 -10.88
CA ARG A 160 3.88 6.90 -10.18
C ARG A 160 3.95 5.38 -10.13
N CYS A 161 4.31 4.79 -11.25
CA CYS A 161 4.36 3.35 -11.47
C CYS A 161 5.80 2.90 -11.71
N VAL A 162 6.18 1.78 -11.10
CA VAL A 162 7.46 1.11 -11.36
C VAL A 162 7.23 -0.37 -11.64
N LEU A 163 8.09 -0.96 -12.47
CA LEU A 163 8.02 -2.37 -12.85
C LEU A 163 9.21 -3.14 -12.29
N PHE A 164 8.94 -4.24 -11.60
CA PHE A 164 9.93 -5.09 -10.94
C PHE A 164 9.93 -6.50 -11.54
N ASP A 165 11.05 -6.87 -12.13
CA ASP A 165 11.47 -8.24 -12.39
C ASP A 165 12.27 -8.77 -11.19
N ASN A 166 11.55 -9.36 -10.23
CA ASN A 166 12.13 -9.94 -9.02
C ASN A 166 12.94 -11.22 -9.30
N LYS A 167 12.93 -11.77 -10.52
CA LYS A 167 13.69 -12.97 -10.91
C LYS A 167 15.01 -12.61 -11.60
N THR A 168 15.19 -11.35 -11.98
CA THR A 168 16.37 -10.93 -12.73
C THR A 168 17.64 -11.09 -11.90
N ARG A 169 18.69 -11.60 -12.55
CA ARG A 169 20.06 -11.67 -11.99
C ARG A 169 20.98 -10.58 -12.56
N ASP A 170 20.47 -9.84 -13.54
CA ASP A 170 21.16 -8.73 -14.18
C ASP A 170 21.23 -7.54 -13.21
N ILE A 171 22.46 -7.15 -12.88
CA ILE A 171 22.75 -6.11 -11.89
C ILE A 171 22.25 -4.75 -12.40
N GLU A 172 22.47 -4.43 -13.68
CA GLU A 172 22.05 -3.16 -14.26
C GLU A 172 20.52 -3.02 -14.21
N ARG A 173 19.79 -4.10 -14.49
CA ARG A 173 18.33 -4.12 -14.36
C ARG A 173 17.89 -3.92 -12.92
N LYS A 174 18.49 -4.63 -11.96
CA LYS A 174 18.18 -4.43 -10.54
C LYS A 174 18.41 -2.98 -10.12
N THR A 175 19.57 -2.42 -10.46
CA THR A 175 19.93 -1.03 -10.17
C THR A 175 18.93 -0.06 -10.80
N LYS A 176 18.56 -0.27 -12.07
CA LYS A 176 17.59 0.59 -12.77
C LYS A 176 16.21 0.59 -12.09
N GLN A 177 15.68 -0.60 -11.77
CA GLN A 177 14.39 -0.74 -11.07
C GLN A 177 14.42 -0.03 -9.72
N TRP A 178 15.53 -0.15 -9.00
CA TRP A 178 15.70 0.49 -7.70
C TRP A 178 15.78 2.02 -7.80
N LEU A 179 16.55 2.55 -8.76
CA LEU A 179 16.63 3.98 -9.01
C LEU A 179 15.27 4.58 -9.38
N GLN A 180 14.46 3.89 -10.18
CA GLN A 180 13.09 4.30 -10.52
C GLN A 180 12.18 4.36 -9.29
N LEU A 181 12.26 3.34 -8.42
CA LEU A 181 11.48 3.31 -7.18
C LEU A 181 11.91 4.44 -6.22
N LYS A 182 13.22 4.62 -6.02
CA LYS A 182 13.76 5.74 -5.23
C LYS A 182 13.29 7.09 -5.72
N SER A 183 13.39 7.34 -7.03
CA SER A 183 12.89 8.58 -7.63
C SER A 183 11.39 8.77 -7.41
N SER A 184 10.61 7.69 -7.45
CA SER A 184 9.17 7.74 -7.18
C SER A 184 8.85 8.01 -5.71
N ILE A 185 9.61 7.44 -4.77
CA ILE A 185 9.48 7.70 -3.33
C ILE A 185 9.85 9.16 -3.01
N GLN A 186 10.93 9.68 -3.57
CA GLN A 186 11.36 11.07 -3.36
C GLN A 186 10.30 12.09 -3.78
N LYS A 187 9.49 11.78 -4.81
CA LYS A 187 8.37 12.64 -5.23
C LYS A 187 7.25 12.75 -4.19
N VAL A 188 7.14 11.80 -3.26
CA VAL A 188 6.06 11.73 -2.27
C VAL A 188 6.54 11.89 -0.83
N GLU A 189 7.84 11.77 -0.58
CA GLU A 189 8.39 11.77 0.78
C GLU A 189 8.16 13.11 1.50
N HIS A 190 8.33 14.24 0.80
CA HIS A 190 8.15 15.59 1.37
C HIS A 190 6.71 16.09 1.38
N VAL A 191 5.75 15.28 0.93
CA VAL A 191 4.34 15.66 1.00
C VAL A 191 3.90 15.57 2.47
N ASN A 192 3.54 16.72 3.06
CA ASN A 192 2.88 16.77 4.35
C ASN A 192 1.54 16.05 4.24
N PHE A 193 1.49 14.85 4.80
CA PHE A 193 0.32 14.00 4.79
C PHE A 193 0.01 13.62 6.23
N THR A 194 -1.03 14.23 6.77
CA THR A 194 -1.60 13.82 8.05
C THR A 194 -2.62 12.74 7.75
N ILE A 195 -2.55 11.59 8.43
CA ILE A 195 -3.68 10.67 8.41
C ILE A 195 -4.87 11.46 8.95
N ASP A 196 -5.97 11.47 8.20
CA ASP A 196 -7.13 12.24 8.62
C ASP A 196 -7.70 11.66 9.92
N GLU A 197 -7.32 12.27 11.05
CA GLU A 197 -7.85 11.92 12.36
C GLU A 197 -9.37 12.10 12.43
N ARG A 198 -10.01 12.86 11.52
CA ARG A 198 -11.49 12.95 11.50
C ARG A 198 -12.14 11.66 10.99
N LEU A 199 -11.43 10.81 10.26
CA LEU A 199 -11.85 9.44 9.98
C LEU A 199 -11.81 8.56 11.24
N SER A 200 -11.11 8.96 12.31
CA SER A 200 -11.17 8.33 13.64
C SER A 200 -12.45 8.70 14.42
N GLN A 201 -13.12 9.82 14.06
CA GLN A 201 -14.29 10.31 14.78
C GLN A 201 -15.64 9.99 14.12
N ASN A 202 -15.72 9.67 12.82
CA ASN A 202 -16.97 9.32 12.10
C ASN A 202 -18.21 10.15 12.50
N GLN A 203 -18.29 11.39 11.99
CA GLN A 203 -19.59 11.90 11.53
C GLN A 203 -19.72 11.47 10.06
N ALA A 204 -20.78 10.74 9.72
CA ALA A 204 -20.99 10.21 8.37
C ALA A 204 -21.16 11.35 7.35
N PRO A 205 -20.60 11.23 6.12
CA PRO A 205 -21.00 12.11 5.03
C PRO A 205 -22.48 11.91 4.72
N THR A 206 -23.25 12.99 4.80
CA THR A 206 -24.73 12.98 4.80
C THR A 206 -25.36 12.47 3.49
N ASN A 207 -24.60 12.27 2.41
CA ASN A 207 -25.17 12.00 1.09
C ASN A 207 -24.55 10.76 0.41
N MET A 208 -25.00 9.56 0.79
CA MET A 208 -25.07 8.43 -0.12
C MET A 208 -26.37 7.67 0.14
N VAL A 209 -27.31 7.79 -0.79
CA VAL A 209 -28.57 7.03 -0.79
C VAL A 209 -28.22 5.57 -1.03
N ALA A 210 -28.52 4.72 -0.05
CA ALA A 210 -28.35 3.27 -0.16
C ALA A 210 -29.34 2.72 -1.19
N VAL A 211 -28.82 2.16 -2.28
CA VAL A 211 -29.60 1.22 -3.12
C VAL A 211 -29.56 -0.13 -2.41
N THR A 212 -30.74 -0.66 -2.09
CA THR A 212 -30.94 -1.92 -1.38
C THR A 212 -30.42 -3.10 -2.20
N GLY A 213 -29.35 -3.72 -1.70
CA GLY A 213 -28.69 -4.92 -2.20
C GLY A 213 -27.52 -5.23 -1.25
N GLU A 214 -27.05 -6.48 -1.18
CA GLU A 214 -26.05 -6.99 -0.22
C GLU A 214 -25.07 -5.93 0.32
N LYS A 215 -24.92 -5.87 1.66
CA LYS A 215 -23.95 -4.99 2.32
C LYS A 215 -22.57 -5.16 1.68
N THR A 216 -22.14 -4.15 0.91
CA THR A 216 -20.81 -4.10 0.29
C THR A 216 -19.74 -4.24 1.36
N LEU A 217 -18.57 -4.76 1.00
CA LEU A 217 -17.46 -4.88 1.95
C LEU A 217 -17.16 -3.53 2.63
N CYS A 218 -17.21 -2.42 1.91
CA CYS A 218 -17.10 -1.07 2.46
C CYS A 218 -18.13 -0.79 3.57
N SER A 219 -19.39 -1.19 3.40
CA SER A 219 -20.41 -1.03 4.44
C SER A 219 -20.18 -1.92 5.66
N LYS A 220 -19.72 -3.16 5.47
CA LYS A 220 -19.35 -4.08 6.57
C LYS A 220 -18.13 -3.55 7.34
N ILE A 221 -17.13 -3.07 6.62
CA ILE A 221 -15.92 -2.44 7.16
C ILE A 221 -16.31 -1.19 7.96
N ARG A 222 -17.19 -0.33 7.43
CA ARG A 222 -17.71 0.84 8.14
C ARG A 222 -18.45 0.47 9.43
N ASP A 223 -19.34 -0.52 9.37
CA ASP A 223 -20.10 -0.98 10.53
C ASP A 223 -19.17 -1.57 11.62
N MET A 224 -18.12 -2.33 11.23
CA MET A 224 -17.09 -2.83 12.15
C MET A 224 -16.33 -1.70 12.84
N PHE A 225 -15.96 -0.65 12.10
CA PHE A 225 -15.29 0.52 12.68
C PHE A 225 -16.18 1.32 13.64
N PHE A 226 -17.49 1.35 13.40
CA PHE A 226 -18.45 1.99 14.32
C PHE A 226 -18.57 1.22 15.64
N ASN A 227 -18.61 -0.11 15.58
CA ASN A 227 -18.77 -0.96 16.77
C ASN A 227 -17.53 -1.00 17.67
N CYS A 228 -16.31 -0.94 17.11
CA CYS A 228 -15.09 -0.80 17.93
C CYS A 228 -15.08 0.47 18.78
N LYS A 229 -15.76 1.53 18.36
CA LYS A 229 -15.82 2.81 19.08
C LYS A 229 -16.69 2.75 20.34
N LEU A 230 -17.72 1.88 20.35
CA LEU A 230 -18.58 1.70 21.52
C LEU A 230 -17.81 1.02 22.66
N HIS A 231 -16.99 0.01 22.36
CA HIS A 231 -16.19 -0.69 23.37
C HIS A 231 -14.99 0.10 23.92
N MET A 232 -14.56 1.18 23.23
CA MET A 232 -13.47 2.05 23.72
C MET A 232 -13.97 3.18 24.64
N ASN A 233 -15.29 3.42 24.71
CA ASN A 233 -15.89 4.45 25.57
C ASN A 233 -16.49 3.88 26.87
N ASP A 234 -16.40 2.57 27.09
CA ASP A 234 -16.96 1.87 28.26
C ASP A 234 -15.92 1.54 29.35
N ASN A 235 -14.75 2.22 29.38
CA ASN A 235 -13.76 2.13 30.46
C ASN A 235 -13.20 3.49 30.87
#